data_AF-A0A7J7ILD7-F1
#
_entry.id   AF-A0A7J7ILD7-F1
#
_cell.length_a   1.000
_cell.length_b   1.000
_cell.length_c   1.000
_cell.angle_alpha   90.00
_cell.angle_beta   90.00
_cell.angle_gamma   90.00
#
_symmetry.space_group_name_H-M   'P 1'
#
loop_
_entity.id
_entity.type
_entity.pdbx_description
1 polymer ?
#
loop_
_entity_poly.entity_id
_entity_poly.type
_entity_poly.pdbx_seq_one_letter_code
_entity_poly.pdbx_strand_id
1 'polypeptide(L)'
;MSWASSSFSPIAIGIVTCTSNDRHRCDHAKRHVALVQAQLRTWAADALHYGATIVVASDAPWPEEAGPLPAEVHYIWFPVPSPRALRLGFQRHASREGVFRPESNRTRQMLAHALAVLPSSVRFFVKIDDDAYLRLHRLAPLLRLIDPARHVYLGSVRTSWGRLDPVNGDREPHEQNNTKSDHVLEYAMGGAGYVLTRPLAEQLASRVQECTLYNGEDKDLAVCLRSCQGIEAVNFPGFWYGPPETAPPQQRDAMVAFHKLNGAAEMELVHRRYGMHAECARVDAGGDLI
;
A
#
# COMPACT_ATOMS: atom_id res chain seq x y z
N MET A 1 -4.83 -3.93 29.36
CA MET A 1 -3.51 -4.45 28.94
C MET A 1 -2.64 -3.28 28.53
N SER A 2 -1.47 -3.07 29.13
CA SER A 2 -0.57 -1.97 28.73
C SER A 2 0.08 -2.29 27.38
N TRP A 3 -0.01 -1.38 26.42
CA TRP A 3 0.64 -1.48 25.10
C TRP A 3 2.18 -1.55 25.15
N ALA A 4 2.78 -1.37 26.34
CA ALA A 4 4.21 -1.27 26.59
C ALA A 4 5.06 -2.50 26.18
N SER A 5 4.46 -3.63 25.77
CA SER A 5 5.22 -4.81 25.28
C SER A 5 5.04 -5.12 23.79
N SER A 6 4.30 -4.30 23.04
CA SER A 6 4.01 -4.57 21.63
C SER A 6 5.08 -3.98 20.71
N SER A 7 6.13 -4.76 20.42
CA SER A 7 7.09 -4.41 19.36
C SER A 7 6.43 -4.48 17.98
N PHE A 8 6.61 -3.46 17.16
CA PHE A 8 6.27 -3.44 15.73
C PHE A 8 7.46 -3.82 14.83
N SER A 9 8.59 -4.27 15.40
CA SER A 9 9.74 -4.78 14.66
C SER A 9 9.48 -5.90 13.64
N PRO A 10 8.40 -6.69 13.71
CA PRO A 10 8.06 -7.63 12.65
C PRO A 10 7.40 -6.97 11.42
N ILE A 11 7.17 -5.66 11.41
CA ILE A 11 6.39 -4.96 10.38
C ILE A 11 7.30 -4.02 9.59
N ALA A 12 7.30 -4.15 8.27
CA ALA A 12 7.80 -3.14 7.36
C ALA A 12 6.63 -2.47 6.63
N ILE A 13 6.67 -1.15 6.46
CA ILE A 13 5.60 -0.36 5.87
C ILE A 13 6.16 0.41 4.68
N GLY A 14 5.67 0.07 3.49
CA GLY A 14 5.96 0.73 2.24
C GLY A 14 4.94 1.84 1.93
N ILE A 15 5.39 3.08 1.87
CA ILE A 15 4.61 4.24 1.44
C ILE A 15 4.91 4.48 -0.04
N VAL A 16 3.89 4.37 -0.89
CA VAL A 16 4.00 4.69 -2.32
C VAL A 16 3.53 6.11 -2.57
N THR A 17 4.38 6.94 -3.17
CA THR A 17 4.11 8.37 -3.44
C THR A 17 4.41 8.76 -4.89
N CYS A 18 3.85 9.87 -5.38
CA CYS A 18 4.11 10.41 -6.72
C CYS A 18 4.43 11.90 -6.76
N THR A 19 5.31 12.27 -7.70
CA THR A 19 5.56 13.66 -8.12
C THR A 19 5.00 13.95 -9.51
N SER A 20 4.63 12.93 -10.29
CA SER A 20 4.20 13.11 -11.68
C SER A 20 2.84 13.81 -11.80
N ASN A 21 2.81 14.89 -12.60
CA ASN A 21 1.69 15.78 -12.92
C ASN A 21 0.47 15.15 -13.65
N ASP A 22 0.42 13.82 -13.82
CA ASP A 22 -0.60 13.17 -14.66
C ASP A 22 -1.84 12.68 -13.90
N ARG A 23 -2.01 13.09 -12.63
CA ARG A 23 -3.25 12.86 -11.87
C ARG A 23 -3.76 14.15 -11.26
N HIS A 24 -5.09 14.24 -11.21
CA HIS A 24 -5.95 15.16 -10.47
C HIS A 24 -5.58 15.51 -9.00
N ARG A 25 -4.47 15.02 -8.45
CA ARG A 25 -3.98 15.31 -7.10
C ARG A 25 -2.45 15.30 -6.92
N CYS A 26 -1.62 14.89 -7.90
CA CYS A 26 -0.14 14.90 -7.78
C CYS A 26 0.51 16.13 -8.47
N ASP A 27 -0.24 17.22 -8.62
CA ASP A 27 0.15 18.42 -9.41
C ASP A 27 1.26 19.29 -8.78
N HIS A 28 1.90 18.84 -7.70
CA HIS A 28 2.90 19.65 -7.01
C HIS A 28 3.91 18.79 -6.26
N ALA A 29 5.20 18.91 -6.60
CA ALA A 29 6.28 18.25 -5.85
C ALA A 29 6.19 18.57 -4.34
N LYS A 30 5.82 19.79 -3.96
CA LYS A 30 5.60 20.12 -2.54
C LYS A 30 4.48 19.32 -1.87
N ARG A 31 3.48 18.81 -2.61
CA ARG A 31 2.37 18.03 -2.04
C ARG A 31 2.83 16.63 -1.62
N HIS A 32 3.63 15.94 -2.43
CA HIS A 32 4.12 14.60 -2.08
C HIS A 32 5.01 14.66 -0.84
N VAL A 33 5.94 15.63 -0.80
CA VAL A 33 6.78 15.87 0.38
C VAL A 33 5.91 16.15 1.59
N ALA A 34 4.93 17.05 1.46
CA ALA A 34 4.05 17.39 2.57
C ALA A 34 3.24 16.20 3.10
N LEU A 35 2.77 15.31 2.22
CA LEU A 35 2.03 14.09 2.59
C LEU A 35 2.94 13.09 3.31
N VAL A 36 4.11 12.77 2.74
CA VAL A 36 5.08 11.86 3.38
C VAL A 36 5.54 12.42 4.72
N GLN A 37 5.90 13.71 4.78
CA GLN A 37 6.28 14.35 6.05
C GLN A 37 5.13 14.35 7.07
N ALA A 38 3.87 14.52 6.63
CA ALA A 38 2.73 14.45 7.53
C ALA A 38 2.55 13.05 8.13
N GLN A 39 2.76 11.98 7.35
CA GLN A 39 2.76 10.61 7.86
C GLN A 39 3.91 10.41 8.87
N LEU A 40 5.11 10.87 8.53
CA LEU A 40 6.31 10.79 9.40
C LEU A 40 6.19 11.61 10.69
N ARG A 41 5.29 12.58 10.77
CA ARG A 41 4.95 13.31 12.01
C ARG A 41 3.74 12.72 12.76
N THR A 42 3.05 11.75 12.17
CA THR A 42 1.82 11.17 12.73
C THR A 42 1.98 9.67 12.91
N TRP A 43 1.21 8.85 12.21
CA TRP A 43 1.19 7.41 12.44
C TRP A 43 2.52 6.72 12.14
N ALA A 44 3.34 7.23 11.22
CA ALA A 44 4.63 6.63 10.92
C ALA A 44 5.66 6.96 12.01
N ALA A 45 5.51 8.08 12.73
CA ALA A 45 6.31 8.36 13.92
C ALA A 45 6.04 7.30 15.01
N ASP A 46 4.77 6.97 15.24
CA ASP A 46 4.38 5.89 16.16
C ASP A 46 4.98 4.55 15.69
N ALA A 47 4.91 4.26 14.39
CA ALA A 47 5.46 3.04 13.81
C ALA A 47 6.96 2.88 14.12
N LEU A 48 7.73 3.92 13.82
CA LEU A 48 9.17 3.99 14.03
C LEU A 48 9.52 3.89 15.51
N HIS A 49 8.78 4.59 16.37
CA HIS A 49 8.97 4.55 17.82
C HIS A 49 8.85 3.13 18.38
N TYR A 50 7.91 2.34 17.85
CA TYR A 50 7.70 0.95 18.24
C TYR A 50 8.50 -0.06 17.38
N GLY A 51 9.44 0.42 16.56
CA GLY A 51 10.44 -0.39 15.87
C GLY A 51 10.04 -0.91 14.49
N ALA A 52 8.94 -0.46 13.89
CA ALA A 52 8.63 -0.77 12.49
C ALA A 52 9.68 -0.15 11.55
N THR A 53 9.90 -0.76 10.39
CA THR A 53 10.73 -0.18 9.33
C THR A 53 9.85 0.54 8.30
N ILE A 54 10.23 1.75 7.89
CA ILE A 54 9.51 2.49 6.85
C ILE A 54 10.33 2.51 5.57
N VAL A 55 9.68 2.21 4.46
CA VAL A 55 10.24 2.35 3.10
C VAL A 55 9.36 3.33 2.34
N VAL A 56 9.94 4.38 1.75
CA VAL A 56 9.21 5.35 0.93
C VAL A 56 9.67 5.19 -0.52
N ALA A 57 8.73 4.90 -1.42
CA ALA A 57 8.99 4.73 -2.84
C ALA A 57 8.38 5.86 -3.67
N SER A 58 9.24 6.57 -4.41
CA SER A 58 8.87 7.72 -5.25
C SER A 58 9.37 7.57 -6.70
N ASP A 59 8.89 8.44 -7.59
CA ASP A 59 9.37 8.64 -8.95
C ASP A 59 10.35 9.82 -9.11
N ALA A 60 10.67 10.51 -8.03
CA ALA A 60 11.66 11.59 -8.01
C ALA A 60 12.59 11.43 -6.80
N PRO A 61 13.80 12.03 -6.82
CA PRO A 61 14.64 12.10 -5.63
C PRO A 61 13.96 12.90 -4.51
N TRP A 62 14.34 12.60 -3.27
CA TRP A 62 13.92 13.39 -2.10
C TRP A 62 14.49 14.81 -2.22
N PRO A 63 13.67 15.86 -2.17
CA PRO A 63 14.16 17.23 -2.38
C PRO A 63 15.09 17.67 -1.24
N GLU A 64 16.22 18.31 -1.57
CA GLU A 64 17.18 18.79 -0.57
C GLU A 64 16.54 19.78 0.41
N GLU A 65 15.63 20.63 -0.08
CA GLU A 65 14.90 21.61 0.72
C GLU A 65 13.90 21.00 1.72
N ALA A 66 13.55 19.73 1.57
CA ALA A 66 12.64 19.03 2.47
C ALA A 66 13.30 18.61 3.79
N GLY A 67 14.63 18.78 3.91
CA GLY A 67 15.42 18.33 5.05
C GLY A 67 15.66 16.82 5.04
N PRO A 68 16.55 16.31 5.90
CA PRO A 68 16.86 14.88 5.96
C PRO A 68 15.68 14.08 6.50
N LEU A 69 15.53 12.86 6.00
CA LEU A 69 14.62 11.86 6.55
C LEU A 69 15.21 11.24 7.83
N PRO A 70 14.38 10.70 8.74
CA PRO A 70 14.87 9.88 9.85
C PRO A 70 15.74 8.72 9.34
N ALA A 71 16.76 8.33 10.11
CA ALA A 71 17.75 7.32 9.69
C ALA A 71 17.12 5.94 9.45
N GLU A 72 16.00 5.66 10.10
CA GLU A 72 15.22 4.43 10.03
C GLU A 72 14.28 4.39 8.81
N VAL A 73 14.18 5.49 8.05
CA VAL A 73 13.37 5.60 6.84
C VAL A 73 14.23 5.33 5.61
N HIS A 74 13.93 4.25 4.91
CA HIS A 74 14.56 3.92 3.63
C HIS A 74 13.85 4.66 2.50
N TYR A 75 14.50 5.65 1.90
CA TYR A 75 13.97 6.32 0.73
C TYR A 75 14.55 5.74 -0.55
N ILE A 76 13.66 5.39 -1.47
CA ILE A 76 14.01 4.93 -2.81
C ILE A 76 13.23 5.69 -3.84
N TRP A 77 13.92 6.00 -4.93
CA TRP A 77 13.28 6.57 -6.09
C TRP A 77 13.70 5.82 -7.33
N PHE A 78 12.77 5.75 -8.27
CA PHE A 78 12.98 5.05 -9.53
C PHE A 78 12.59 5.98 -10.68
N PRO A 79 13.46 6.16 -11.68
CA PRO A 79 13.06 6.87 -12.88
C PRO A 79 11.93 6.10 -13.55
N VAL A 80 10.89 6.82 -14.00
CA VAL A 80 9.82 6.22 -14.81
C VAL A 80 10.44 5.66 -16.09
N PRO A 81 10.21 4.38 -16.46
CA PRO A 81 10.77 3.79 -17.66
C PRO A 81 10.45 4.61 -18.91
N SER A 82 11.38 4.66 -19.86
CA SER A 82 11.24 5.44 -21.10
C SER A 82 10.01 4.97 -21.92
N PRO A 83 9.20 5.90 -22.46
CA PRO A 83 7.93 5.65 -23.16
C PRO A 83 7.92 4.61 -24.28
N ARG A 84 9.06 4.28 -24.87
CA ARG A 84 9.10 3.55 -26.15
C ARG A 84 8.51 2.14 -26.11
N ALA A 85 8.38 1.53 -24.93
CA ALA A 85 7.80 0.19 -24.74
C ALA A 85 6.41 0.20 -24.07
N LEU A 86 5.89 1.38 -23.71
CA LEU A 86 4.68 1.54 -22.90
C LEU A 86 3.61 2.29 -23.68
N ARG A 87 2.37 1.80 -23.63
CA ARG A 87 1.21 2.55 -24.13
C ARG A 87 0.96 3.74 -23.19
N LEU A 88 1.48 4.90 -23.56
CA LEU A 88 1.22 6.18 -22.92
C LEU A 88 0.09 6.90 -23.66
N GLY A 89 -0.85 7.52 -22.93
CA GLY A 89 -1.96 8.21 -23.58
C GLY A 89 -3.18 8.38 -22.69
N PHE A 90 -3.00 8.96 -21.50
CA PHE A 90 -4.15 9.34 -20.69
C PHE A 90 -5.03 10.33 -21.48
N GLN A 91 -6.22 9.89 -21.86
CA GLN A 91 -7.28 10.78 -22.32
C GLN A 91 -8.34 10.85 -21.22
N ARG A 92 -8.66 12.06 -20.77
CA ARG A 92 -9.80 12.30 -19.88
C ARG A 92 -11.04 11.72 -20.60
N HIS A 93 -11.75 10.79 -19.95
CA HIS A 93 -12.94 10.07 -20.46
C HIS A 93 -12.72 8.80 -21.32
N ALA A 94 -11.48 8.39 -21.62
CA ALA A 94 -11.23 7.09 -22.26
C ALA A 94 -11.10 5.94 -21.24
N SER A 95 -11.26 4.69 -21.72
CA SER A 95 -10.90 3.50 -20.93
C SER A 95 -9.46 3.63 -20.48
N ARG A 96 -9.23 3.37 -19.19
CA ARG A 96 -7.91 3.46 -18.59
C ARG A 96 -7.12 2.18 -18.82
N GLU A 97 -7.78 1.06 -19.06
CA GLU A 97 -7.13 -0.24 -19.30
C GLU A 97 -6.16 -0.15 -20.49
N GLY A 98 -5.01 -0.84 -20.39
CA GLY A 98 -3.96 -0.80 -21.41
C GLY A 98 -3.10 0.47 -21.45
N VAL A 99 -3.29 1.42 -20.52
CA VAL A 99 -2.42 2.60 -20.34
C VAL A 99 -1.51 2.42 -19.13
N PHE A 100 -0.22 2.64 -19.31
CA PHE A 100 0.74 2.54 -18.21
C PHE A 100 0.50 3.61 -17.15
N ARG A 101 0.54 3.20 -15.89
CA ARG A 101 0.61 4.09 -14.75
C ARG A 101 1.93 3.89 -14.01
N PRO A 102 2.71 4.96 -13.78
CA PRO A 102 3.92 4.88 -12.98
C PRO A 102 3.70 4.19 -11.63
N GLU A 103 2.54 4.41 -10.98
CA GLU A 103 2.16 3.74 -9.73
C GLU A 103 2.30 2.22 -9.78
N SER A 104 1.88 1.58 -10.88
CA SER A 104 1.91 0.11 -11.01
C SER A 104 3.34 -0.44 -10.90
N ASN A 105 4.32 0.30 -11.40
CA ASN A 105 5.71 -0.12 -11.34
C ASN A 105 6.36 0.18 -9.98
N ARG A 106 5.90 1.23 -9.27
CA ARG A 106 6.50 1.65 -7.99
C ARG A 106 6.38 0.57 -6.91
N THR A 107 5.23 -0.08 -6.76
CA THR A 107 5.12 -1.19 -5.78
C THR A 107 6.07 -2.33 -6.11
N ARG A 108 6.21 -2.71 -7.37
CA ARG A 108 7.11 -3.80 -7.79
C ARG A 108 8.55 -3.50 -7.38
N GLN A 109 9.00 -2.28 -7.68
CA GLN A 109 10.34 -1.81 -7.35
C GLN A 109 10.53 -1.64 -5.84
N MET A 110 9.50 -1.16 -5.13
CA MET A 110 9.49 -1.06 -3.68
C MET A 110 9.61 -2.44 -3.01
N LEU A 111 8.84 -3.43 -3.44
CA LEU A 111 8.92 -4.80 -2.91
C LEU A 111 10.31 -5.40 -3.12
N ALA A 112 10.84 -5.29 -4.34
CA ALA A 112 12.17 -5.79 -4.66
C ALA A 112 13.26 -5.12 -3.81
N HIS A 113 13.20 -3.79 -3.64
CA HIS A 113 14.15 -3.07 -2.79
C HIS A 113 13.98 -3.43 -1.32
N ALA A 114 12.75 -3.40 -0.81
CA ALA A 114 12.43 -3.69 0.58
C ALA A 114 13.01 -5.04 0.99
N LEU A 115 12.83 -6.09 0.19
CA LEU A 115 13.34 -7.42 0.54
C LEU A 115 14.88 -7.52 0.52
N ALA A 116 15.56 -6.65 -0.23
CA ALA A 116 17.01 -6.60 -0.24
C ALA A 116 17.60 -5.89 0.99
N VAL A 117 16.86 -4.96 1.61
CA VAL A 117 17.37 -4.11 2.71
C VAL A 117 16.72 -4.39 4.06
N LEU A 118 15.54 -5.01 4.09
CA LEU A 118 14.78 -5.20 5.31
C LEU A 118 15.40 -6.29 6.19
N PRO A 119 15.43 -6.09 7.53
CA PRO A 119 15.91 -7.09 8.47
C PRO A 119 15.19 -8.44 8.31
N SER A 120 15.89 -9.54 8.59
CA SER A 120 15.30 -10.89 8.63
C SER A 120 14.20 -11.04 9.68
N SER A 121 14.13 -10.14 10.67
CA SER A 121 13.08 -10.09 11.68
C SER A 121 11.72 -9.63 11.16
N VAL A 122 11.67 -8.94 10.01
CA VAL A 122 10.41 -8.52 9.38
C VAL A 122 9.63 -9.75 8.93
N ARG A 123 8.36 -9.83 9.32
CA ARG A 123 7.43 -10.93 9.00
C ARG A 123 6.27 -10.48 8.12
N PHE A 124 5.93 -9.19 8.16
CA PHE A 124 4.82 -8.61 7.41
C PHE A 124 5.28 -7.36 6.67
N PHE A 125 4.90 -7.28 5.40
CA PHE A 125 5.08 -6.10 4.56
C PHE A 125 3.72 -5.44 4.34
N VAL A 126 3.59 -4.18 4.69
CA VAL A 126 2.36 -3.40 4.55
C VAL A 126 2.59 -2.36 3.47
N LYS A 127 1.81 -2.36 2.39
CA LYS A 127 1.83 -1.27 1.41
C LYS A 127 0.71 -0.29 1.72
N ILE A 128 0.93 1.01 1.59
CA ILE A 128 -0.06 2.06 1.74
C ILE A 128 0.21 3.25 0.79
N ASP A 129 -0.84 3.95 0.34
CA ASP A 129 -0.68 5.17 -0.46
C ASP A 129 -0.33 6.39 0.42
N ASP A 130 0.19 7.45 -0.19
CA ASP A 130 0.66 8.63 0.53
C ASP A 130 -0.45 9.55 1.10
N ASP A 131 -1.69 9.33 0.68
CA ASP A 131 -2.91 9.99 1.16
C ASP A 131 -3.75 9.07 2.07
N ALA A 132 -3.13 8.05 2.66
CA ALA A 132 -3.75 7.15 3.62
C ALA A 132 -3.16 7.27 5.04
N TYR A 133 -3.99 6.89 6.02
CA TYR A 133 -3.68 6.93 7.44
C TYR A 133 -3.80 5.54 8.03
N LEU A 134 -2.71 5.03 8.61
CA LEU A 134 -2.64 3.69 9.19
C LEU A 134 -2.80 3.74 10.72
N ARG A 135 -3.63 2.85 11.26
CA ARG A 135 -3.83 2.67 12.71
C ARG A 135 -3.08 1.43 13.18
N LEU A 136 -1.82 1.61 13.53
CA LEU A 136 -0.91 0.52 13.92
C LEU A 136 -1.39 -0.29 15.13
N HIS A 137 -2.03 0.36 16.10
CA HIS A 137 -2.64 -0.32 17.23
C HIS A 137 -3.87 -1.17 16.83
N ARG A 138 -4.45 -0.97 15.64
CA ARG A 138 -5.47 -1.88 15.09
C ARG A 138 -4.84 -2.96 14.21
N LEU A 139 -3.80 -2.62 13.46
CA LEU A 139 -3.08 -3.56 12.60
C LEU A 139 -2.32 -4.62 13.39
N ALA A 140 -1.50 -4.22 14.38
CA ALA A 140 -0.57 -5.15 15.04
C ALA A 140 -1.28 -6.33 15.75
N PRO A 141 -2.40 -6.15 16.47
CA PRO A 141 -3.16 -7.27 17.02
C PRO A 141 -3.70 -8.20 15.93
N LEU A 142 -4.19 -7.66 14.81
CA LEU A 142 -4.67 -8.45 13.68
C LEU A 142 -3.55 -9.34 13.12
N LEU A 143 -2.35 -8.80 12.94
CA LEU A 143 -1.21 -9.55 12.40
C LEU A 143 -0.74 -10.68 13.32
N ARG A 144 -0.98 -10.60 14.63
CA ARG A 144 -0.66 -11.68 15.57
C ARG A 144 -1.52 -12.93 15.39
N LEU A 145 -2.68 -12.79 14.74
CA LEU A 145 -3.59 -13.90 14.44
C LEU A 145 -3.19 -14.62 13.15
N ILE A 146 -2.19 -14.11 12.43
CA ILE A 146 -1.74 -14.65 11.15
C ILE A 146 -0.44 -15.41 11.38
N ASP A 147 -0.40 -16.65 10.91
CA ASP A 147 0.86 -17.41 10.84
C ASP A 147 1.79 -16.75 9.80
N PRO A 148 2.95 -16.19 10.22
CA PRO A 148 3.85 -15.49 9.31
C PRO A 148 4.56 -16.41 8.31
N ALA A 149 4.48 -17.74 8.48
CA ALA A 149 5.05 -18.72 7.54
C ALA A 149 4.14 -19.00 6.34
N ARG A 150 2.86 -18.61 6.39
CA ARG A 150 1.91 -18.80 5.29
C ARG A 150 2.09 -17.72 4.22
N HIS A 151 1.56 -17.96 3.02
CA HIS A 151 1.56 -16.98 1.91
C HIS A 151 0.25 -16.18 1.95
N VAL A 152 0.17 -15.14 2.78
CA VAL A 152 -1.07 -14.39 3.02
C VAL A 152 -1.04 -13.05 2.31
N TYR A 153 -2.10 -12.77 1.56
CA TYR A 153 -2.41 -11.46 0.98
C TYR A 153 -3.68 -10.91 1.62
N LEU A 154 -3.54 -9.93 2.52
CA LEU A 154 -4.65 -9.42 3.32
C LEU A 154 -4.96 -7.96 2.97
N GLY A 155 -6.24 -7.64 2.76
CA GLY A 155 -6.69 -6.26 2.57
C GLY A 155 -8.18 -6.19 2.23
N SER A 156 -8.67 -5.01 1.84
CA SER A 156 -10.07 -4.89 1.40
C SER A 156 -10.23 -5.44 -0.02
N VAL A 157 -10.64 -6.71 -0.10
CA VAL A 157 -10.72 -7.44 -1.37
C VAL A 157 -11.93 -6.94 -2.17
N ARG A 158 -11.68 -6.74 -3.46
CA ARG A 158 -12.66 -6.41 -4.49
C ARG A 158 -12.54 -7.38 -5.64
N THR A 159 -13.64 -7.53 -6.36
CA THR A 159 -13.71 -8.33 -7.58
C THR A 159 -13.77 -7.38 -8.77
N SER A 160 -12.79 -7.47 -9.66
CA SER A 160 -12.84 -6.86 -10.99
C SER A 160 -13.43 -7.88 -11.96
N TRP A 161 -14.41 -7.44 -12.75
CA TRP A 161 -15.03 -8.22 -13.82
C TRP A 161 -14.56 -7.68 -15.17
N GLY A 162 -14.26 -8.58 -16.10
CA GLY A 162 -13.81 -8.25 -17.46
C GLY A 162 -12.32 -8.52 -17.69
N ARG A 163 -11.90 -8.39 -18.95
CA ARG A 163 -10.51 -8.58 -19.37
C ARG A 163 -9.65 -7.39 -18.93
N LEU A 164 -8.43 -7.66 -18.48
CA LEU A 164 -7.42 -6.63 -18.26
C LEU A 164 -6.56 -6.51 -19.51
N ASP A 165 -6.26 -5.27 -19.91
CA ASP A 165 -5.40 -5.03 -21.06
C ASP A 165 -3.97 -4.72 -20.58
N PRO A 166 -2.96 -5.50 -21.05
CA PRO A 166 -1.56 -5.22 -20.76
C PRO A 166 -1.13 -3.83 -21.23
N VAL A 167 -0.20 -3.21 -20.49
CA VAL A 167 0.32 -1.86 -20.81
C VAL A 167 1.50 -1.87 -21.79
N ASN A 168 2.17 -3.02 -21.95
CA ASN A 168 3.27 -3.18 -22.91
C ASN A 168 2.70 -3.45 -24.30
N GLY A 169 3.03 -2.61 -25.28
CA GLY A 169 2.47 -2.68 -26.63
C GLY A 169 2.94 -3.87 -27.47
N ASP A 170 4.11 -4.43 -27.15
CA ASP A 170 4.84 -5.39 -27.99
C ASP A 170 4.64 -6.87 -27.61
N ARG A 171 4.01 -7.14 -26.46
CA ARG A 171 3.47 -8.48 -26.23
C ARG A 171 2.11 -8.52 -26.91
N GLU A 172 2.10 -8.98 -28.17
CA GLU A 172 0.94 -9.68 -28.73
C GLU A 172 0.34 -10.52 -27.59
N PRO A 173 -0.98 -10.48 -27.36
CA PRO A 173 -1.60 -11.29 -26.32
C PRO A 173 -1.32 -12.75 -26.68
N HIS A 174 -0.20 -13.30 -26.20
CA HIS A 174 0.13 -14.71 -26.28
C HIS A 174 -1.12 -15.43 -25.88
N GLU A 175 -1.76 -16.11 -26.83
CA GLU A 175 -3.04 -16.82 -26.74
C GLU A 175 -3.39 -17.11 -25.28
N GLN A 176 -3.96 -16.10 -24.61
CA GLN A 176 -4.31 -16.23 -23.21
C GLN A 176 -5.58 -17.04 -23.29
N ASN A 177 -5.43 -18.34 -23.08
CA ASN A 177 -6.48 -19.34 -23.00
C ASN A 177 -7.74 -18.67 -22.45
N ASN A 178 -8.72 -18.41 -23.32
CA ASN A 178 -10.01 -17.75 -23.05
C ASN A 178 -10.84 -18.58 -22.05
N THR A 179 -10.33 -18.72 -20.84
CA THR A 179 -10.93 -19.43 -19.73
C THR A 179 -11.67 -18.40 -18.90
N LYS A 180 -12.86 -18.76 -18.42
CA LYS A 180 -13.72 -17.86 -17.63
C LYS A 180 -13.02 -17.26 -16.40
N SER A 181 -11.93 -17.87 -15.91
CA SER A 181 -11.06 -17.36 -14.83
C SER A 181 -10.26 -16.10 -15.20
N ASP A 182 -10.07 -15.79 -16.48
CA ASP A 182 -9.34 -14.58 -16.92
C ASP A 182 -10.18 -13.31 -16.86
N HIS A 183 -11.47 -13.43 -16.54
CA HIS A 183 -12.39 -12.29 -16.44
C HIS A 183 -12.78 -11.91 -15.02
N VAL A 184 -12.29 -12.62 -13.99
CA VAL A 184 -12.67 -12.36 -12.58
C VAL A 184 -11.42 -12.25 -11.71
N LEU A 185 -10.93 -11.04 -11.48
CA LEU A 185 -9.77 -10.81 -10.62
C LEU A 185 -10.19 -10.38 -9.23
N GLU A 186 -9.77 -11.13 -8.21
CA GLU A 186 -9.83 -10.68 -6.83
C GLU A 186 -8.52 -9.97 -6.46
N TYR A 187 -8.63 -8.79 -5.87
CA TYR A 187 -7.49 -7.96 -5.48
C TYR A 187 -7.82 -7.13 -4.25
N ALA A 188 -6.86 -6.90 -3.37
CA ALA A 188 -7.00 -5.91 -2.31
C ALA A 188 -6.80 -4.50 -2.88
N MET A 189 -7.69 -3.57 -2.56
CA MET A 189 -7.53 -2.18 -3.05
C MET A 189 -6.26 -1.54 -2.49
N GLY A 190 -5.42 -0.99 -3.37
CA GLY A 190 -4.10 -0.49 -3.00
C GLY A 190 -4.10 0.76 -2.11
N GLY A 191 -5.17 1.57 -2.14
CA GLY A 191 -5.18 2.90 -1.53
C GLY A 191 -5.05 2.90 0.00
N ALA A 192 -6.02 2.30 0.69
CA ALA A 192 -5.96 2.13 2.15
C ALA A 192 -4.87 1.16 2.57
N GLY A 193 -4.33 0.40 1.63
CA GLY A 193 -3.24 -0.53 1.81
C GLY A 193 -3.65 -1.98 1.87
N TYR A 194 -2.64 -2.83 1.92
CA TYR A 194 -2.74 -4.28 2.07
C TYR A 194 -1.48 -4.81 2.78
N VAL A 195 -1.55 -6.07 3.20
CA VAL A 195 -0.48 -6.77 3.90
C VAL A 195 -0.08 -8.01 3.10
N LEU A 196 1.22 -8.25 3.02
CA LEU A 196 1.84 -9.47 2.54
C LEU A 196 2.65 -10.08 3.68
N THR A 197 2.57 -11.39 3.88
CA THR A 197 3.57 -12.09 4.70
C THR A 197 4.91 -12.13 3.98
N ARG A 198 6.01 -12.24 4.74
CA ARG A 198 7.37 -12.26 4.19
C ARG A 198 7.56 -13.32 3.10
N PRO A 199 7.15 -14.60 3.27
CA PRO A 199 7.34 -15.61 2.22
C PRO A 199 6.62 -15.24 0.92
N LEU A 200 5.42 -14.64 1.00
CA LEU A 200 4.71 -14.17 -0.18
C LEU A 200 5.40 -12.98 -0.84
N ALA A 201 5.89 -12.03 -0.05
CA ALA A 201 6.66 -10.90 -0.59
C ALA A 201 7.93 -11.39 -1.31
N GLU A 202 8.67 -12.33 -0.72
CA GLU A 202 9.87 -12.96 -1.32
C GLU A 202 9.54 -13.66 -2.63
N GLN A 203 8.47 -14.46 -2.66
CA GLN A 203 8.02 -15.14 -3.87
C GLN A 203 7.62 -14.13 -4.96
N LEU A 204 6.88 -13.09 -4.61
CA LEU A 204 6.50 -12.03 -5.54
C LEU A 204 7.71 -11.33 -6.13
N ALA A 205 8.65 -10.87 -5.29
CA ALA A 205 9.82 -10.13 -5.76
C ALA A 205 10.71 -10.97 -6.68
N SER A 206 10.82 -12.27 -6.45
CA SER A 206 11.58 -13.17 -7.33
C SER A 206 10.99 -13.29 -8.75
N ARG A 207 9.70 -12.94 -8.94
CA ARG A 207 8.96 -13.15 -10.19
C ARG A 207 8.40 -11.88 -10.80
N VAL A 208 8.54 -10.76 -10.10
CA VAL A 208 7.88 -9.50 -10.45
C VAL A 208 8.29 -8.96 -11.83
N GLN A 209 9.48 -9.35 -12.32
CA GLN A 209 9.99 -9.02 -13.65
C GLN A 209 9.36 -9.88 -14.78
N GLU A 210 8.89 -11.08 -14.45
CA GLU A 210 8.24 -12.00 -15.39
C GLU A 210 6.75 -11.66 -15.59
N CYS A 211 6.14 -11.08 -14.55
CA CYS A 211 4.73 -10.69 -14.52
C CYS A 211 4.41 -9.61 -15.56
N THR A 212 3.40 -9.87 -16.38
CA THR A 212 2.84 -8.87 -17.30
C THR A 212 2.39 -7.63 -16.52
N LEU A 213 2.66 -6.44 -17.05
CA LEU A 213 2.26 -5.18 -16.46
C LEU A 213 0.83 -4.81 -16.86
N TYR A 214 0.00 -4.49 -15.88
CA TYR A 214 -1.37 -4.02 -16.06
C TYR A 214 -1.58 -2.62 -15.46
N ASN A 215 -2.65 -1.95 -15.89
CA ASN A 215 -3.03 -0.69 -15.29
C ASN A 215 -3.68 -0.91 -13.91
N GLY A 216 -3.21 -0.16 -12.93
CA GLY A 216 -3.62 -0.29 -11.53
C GLY A 216 -2.66 -1.21 -10.83
N GLU A 217 -1.92 -0.65 -9.87
CA GLU A 217 -0.92 -1.35 -9.09
C GLU A 217 -1.47 -2.58 -8.35
N ASP A 218 -2.66 -2.45 -7.80
CA ASP A 218 -3.34 -3.50 -7.06
C ASP A 218 -3.82 -4.65 -7.96
N LYS A 219 -4.36 -4.32 -9.14
CA LYS A 219 -4.70 -5.31 -10.16
C LYS A 219 -3.47 -6.01 -10.71
N ASP A 220 -2.43 -5.25 -11.01
CA ASP A 220 -1.16 -5.72 -11.51
C ASP A 220 -0.50 -6.74 -10.56
N LEU A 221 -0.44 -6.38 -9.27
CA LEU A 221 0.02 -7.29 -8.22
C LEU A 221 -0.85 -8.54 -8.13
N ALA A 222 -2.17 -8.40 -8.16
CA ALA A 222 -3.09 -9.54 -8.06
C ALA A 222 -2.99 -10.51 -9.25
N VAL A 223 -2.73 -10.02 -10.47
CA VAL A 223 -2.44 -10.90 -11.61
C VAL A 223 -1.12 -11.64 -11.39
N CYS A 224 -0.10 -10.95 -10.91
CA CYS A 224 1.19 -11.57 -10.59
C CYS A 224 1.04 -12.65 -9.51
N LEU A 225 0.22 -12.38 -8.49
CA LEU A 225 -0.12 -13.32 -7.41
C LEU A 225 -0.75 -14.61 -7.96
N ARG A 226 -1.58 -14.59 -9.00
CA ARG A 226 -2.16 -15.84 -9.56
C ARG A 226 -1.12 -16.87 -10.00
N SER A 227 0.09 -16.43 -10.31
CA SER A 227 1.17 -17.34 -10.68
C SER A 227 1.82 -18.01 -9.48
N CYS A 228 1.66 -17.45 -8.28
CA CYS A 228 2.28 -17.93 -7.04
C CYS A 228 1.46 -19.07 -6.42
N GLN A 229 2.12 -19.94 -5.68
CA GLN A 229 1.52 -21.14 -5.10
C GLN A 229 1.09 -20.92 -3.66
N GLY A 230 -0.04 -21.50 -3.25
CA GLY A 230 -0.45 -21.55 -1.84
C GLY A 230 -0.89 -20.21 -1.24
N ILE A 231 -1.27 -19.23 -2.08
CA ILE A 231 -1.75 -17.93 -1.58
C ILE A 231 -3.11 -18.07 -0.92
N GLU A 232 -3.23 -17.43 0.24
CA GLU A 232 -4.50 -17.16 0.88
C GLU A 232 -4.81 -15.66 0.76
N ALA A 233 -5.82 -15.32 -0.05
CA ALA A 233 -6.36 -13.97 -0.09
C ALA A 233 -7.38 -13.78 1.03
N VAL A 234 -7.09 -12.88 1.97
CA VAL A 234 -7.93 -12.62 3.15
C VAL A 234 -8.62 -11.27 2.97
N ASN A 235 -9.94 -11.30 2.82
CA ASN A 235 -10.74 -10.08 2.80
C ASN A 235 -10.88 -9.50 4.21
N PHE A 236 -10.29 -8.33 4.44
CA PHE A 236 -10.42 -7.57 5.66
C PHE A 236 -10.95 -6.15 5.34
N PRO A 237 -12.26 -5.88 5.57
CA PRO A 237 -12.88 -4.60 5.21
C PRO A 237 -12.40 -3.41 6.03
N GLY A 238 -11.60 -3.63 7.08
CA GLY A 238 -10.99 -2.57 7.89
C GLY A 238 -9.96 -1.70 7.15
N PHE A 239 -9.52 -2.09 5.95
CA PHE A 239 -8.77 -1.22 5.04
C PHE A 239 -9.75 -0.36 4.24
N TRP A 240 -10.16 0.79 4.80
CA TRP A 240 -11.27 1.57 4.27
C TRP A 240 -10.85 2.53 3.14
N TYR A 241 -11.43 2.35 1.96
CA TYR A 241 -11.14 3.19 0.77
C TYR A 241 -11.92 4.51 0.77
N GLY A 242 -11.68 5.33 1.78
CA GLY A 242 -12.23 6.67 1.93
C GLY A 242 -11.79 7.33 3.23
N PRO A 243 -12.16 8.59 3.45
CA PRO A 243 -11.85 9.27 4.69
C PRO A 243 -12.78 8.77 5.81
N PRO A 244 -12.42 8.95 7.11
CA PRO A 244 -13.13 8.33 8.22
C PRO A 244 -14.64 8.58 8.25
N GLU A 245 -15.08 9.78 7.88
CA GLU A 245 -16.49 10.18 7.84
C GLU A 245 -17.35 9.34 6.89
N THR A 246 -16.73 8.72 5.88
CA THR A 246 -17.43 7.84 4.93
C THR A 246 -17.54 6.40 5.42
N ALA A 247 -16.75 6.00 6.42
CA ALA A 247 -16.84 4.68 7.01
C ALA A 247 -18.17 4.53 7.80
N PRO A 248 -18.81 3.34 7.77
CA PRO A 248 -19.99 3.06 8.57
C PRO A 248 -19.76 3.45 10.03
N PRO A 249 -20.60 4.30 10.64
CA PRO A 249 -20.34 4.84 11.97
C PRO A 249 -20.03 3.76 13.03
N GLN A 250 -20.72 2.62 12.97
CA GLN A 250 -20.53 1.52 13.92
C GLN A 250 -19.20 0.77 13.75
N GLN A 251 -18.56 0.89 12.59
CA GLN A 251 -17.33 0.15 12.26
C GLN A 251 -16.10 1.08 12.20
N ARG A 252 -16.31 2.40 12.18
CA ARG A 252 -15.25 3.41 11.99
C ARG A 252 -14.10 3.26 12.97
N ASP A 253 -14.39 3.04 14.25
CA ASP A 253 -13.37 2.86 15.28
C ASP A 253 -12.63 1.52 15.18
N ALA A 254 -13.13 0.55 14.41
CA ALA A 254 -12.45 -0.72 14.14
C ALA A 254 -11.59 -0.71 12.86
N MET A 255 -11.64 0.36 12.06
CA MET A 255 -10.87 0.46 10.81
C MET A 255 -9.37 0.43 11.08
N VAL A 256 -8.63 -0.32 10.28
CA VAL A 256 -7.16 -0.38 10.33
C VAL A 256 -6.53 0.76 9.53
N ALA A 257 -7.17 1.18 8.44
CA ALA A 257 -6.67 2.28 7.63
C ALA A 257 -7.80 3.10 7.02
N PHE A 258 -7.51 4.36 6.75
CA PHE A 258 -8.33 5.30 5.98
C PHE A 258 -7.54 5.80 4.77
N HIS A 259 -8.22 6.28 3.73
CA HIS A 259 -7.61 6.69 2.46
C HIS A 259 -8.25 7.98 1.91
N LYS A 260 -7.68 8.57 0.86
CA LYS A 260 -8.16 9.81 0.21
C LYS A 260 -8.10 11.05 1.09
N LEU A 261 -7.20 11.11 2.06
CA LEU A 261 -6.99 12.29 2.88
C LEU A 261 -6.44 13.42 2.01
N ASN A 262 -7.09 14.57 2.02
CA ASN A 262 -6.82 15.67 1.11
C ASN A 262 -5.70 16.60 1.62
N GLY A 263 -4.64 16.03 2.19
CA GLY A 263 -3.43 16.76 2.59
C GLY A 263 -2.97 16.54 4.02
N ALA A 264 -1.87 17.20 4.36
CA ALA A 264 -1.20 17.10 5.67
C ALA A 264 -2.11 17.46 6.85
N ALA A 265 -2.90 18.54 6.73
CA ALA A 265 -3.77 18.99 7.82
C ALA A 265 -4.85 17.96 8.17
N GLU A 266 -5.37 17.25 7.18
CA GLU A 266 -6.36 16.19 7.39
C GLU A 266 -5.71 14.95 8.03
N MET A 267 -4.51 14.56 7.58
CA MET A 267 -3.69 13.51 8.22
C MET A 267 -3.51 13.76 9.73
N GLU A 268 -3.15 14.99 10.10
CA GLU A 268 -2.95 15.41 11.49
C GLU A 268 -4.27 15.44 12.28
N LEU A 269 -5.38 15.84 11.65
CA LEU A 269 -6.71 15.81 12.27
C LEU A 269 -7.15 14.38 12.57
N VAL A 270 -6.97 13.46 11.60
CA VAL A 270 -7.24 12.04 11.76
C VAL A 270 -6.36 11.46 12.86
N HIS A 271 -5.07 11.83 12.90
CA HIS A 271 -4.15 11.40 13.95
C HIS A 271 -4.61 11.82 15.35
N ARG A 272 -5.01 13.08 15.55
CA ARG A 272 -5.52 13.55 16.85
C ARG A 272 -6.76 12.78 17.31
N ARG A 273 -7.58 12.30 16.37
CA ARG A 273 -8.84 11.61 16.67
C ARG A 273 -8.69 10.10 16.82
N TYR A 274 -7.78 9.48 16.06
CA TYR A 274 -7.69 8.03 15.88
C TYR A 274 -6.29 7.46 16.13
N GLY A 275 -5.29 8.30 16.42
CA GLY A 275 -3.92 7.89 16.72
C GLY A 275 -3.80 7.13 18.04
N MET A 276 -2.63 6.54 18.28
CA MET A 276 -2.41 5.68 19.45
C MET A 276 -2.68 6.42 20.77
N HIS A 277 -2.29 7.69 20.85
CA HIS A 277 -2.54 8.54 22.02
C HIS A 277 -4.03 8.82 22.29
N ALA A 278 -4.87 8.86 21.25
CA ALA A 278 -6.30 9.08 21.40
C ALA A 278 -7.00 7.88 22.07
N GLU A 279 -6.45 6.68 21.92
CA GLU A 279 -6.97 5.49 22.60
C GLU A 279 -6.50 5.37 24.05
N CYS A 280 -5.33 5.89 24.42
CA CYS A 280 -4.95 6.04 25.83
C CYS A 280 -5.95 6.90 26.63
N ALA A 281 -6.63 7.85 25.97
CA ALA A 281 -7.69 8.67 26.56
C ALA A 281 -9.10 8.03 26.47
N ARG A 282 -9.28 6.95 25.70
CA ARG A 282 -10.55 6.22 25.55
C ARG A 282 -10.58 4.88 26.29
N VAL A 283 -9.53 4.53 27.04
CA VAL A 283 -9.57 3.39 27.97
C VAL A 283 -10.36 3.80 29.22
N ASP A 284 -11.61 4.21 29.04
CA ASP A 284 -12.63 4.14 30.08
C ASP A 284 -14.01 4.15 29.41
N ALA A 285 -14.90 3.28 29.90
CA ALA A 285 -16.27 3.01 29.44
C ALA A 285 -16.46 2.03 28.26
N GLY A 286 -16.02 0.78 28.45
CA GLY A 286 -16.88 -0.38 28.12
C GLY A 286 -16.70 -1.03 26.75
N GLY A 287 -16.56 -2.36 26.79
CA GLY A 287 -16.96 -3.24 25.69
C GLY A 287 -15.84 -4.10 25.15
N ASP A 288 -15.90 -5.37 25.54
CA ASP A 288 -15.08 -6.47 25.05
C ASP A 288 -14.99 -6.53 23.51
N LEU A 289 -13.84 -6.99 23.02
CA LEU A 289 -13.71 -7.52 21.67
C LEU A 289 -14.63 -8.75 21.54
N ILE A 290 -15.68 -8.64 20.74
CA ILE A 290 -16.37 -9.80 20.14
C ILE A 290 -15.65 -10.14 18.82
#